data_AF-A0A317ZIN7-F1
#
_entry.id   AF-A0A317ZIN7-F1
#
_cell.length_a   1.000
_cell.length_b   1.000
_cell.length_c   1.000
_cell.angle_alpha   90.00
_cell.angle_beta   90.00
_cell.angle_gamma   90.00
#
_symmetry.space_group_name_H-M   'P 1'
#
loop_
_entity.id
_entity.type
_entity.pdbx_description
1 polymer ?
#
loop_
_entity_poly.entity_id
_entity_poly.type
_entity_poly.pdbx_seq_one_letter_code
_entity_poly.pdbx_strand_id
1 'polypeptide(L)'
;MSETSLQDQVDDATLDFTLGDSEGAIAKLRAIIDTHPDAFPAWHALTEVYFSEADYDAALEAAETAHKLEPEDVHINTSLSRIWVERGDKEKAEHYGAQARMLGWKDELKSPPEKDDI
;
A
#
# COMPACT_ATOMS: atom_id res chain seq x y z
N MET A 1 0.46 -26.15 16.29
CA MET A 1 1.21 -24.99 15.81
C MET A 1 0.15 -23.97 15.43
N SER A 2 0.13 -22.81 16.07
CA SER A 2 -0.83 -21.76 15.68
C SER A 2 -0.40 -21.29 14.29
N GLU A 3 -1.27 -21.42 13.29
CA GLU A 3 -1.07 -20.73 12.01
C GLU A 3 -1.09 -19.23 12.33
N THR A 4 0.08 -18.60 12.23
CA THR A 4 0.21 -17.14 12.27
C THR A 4 -0.58 -16.58 11.09
N SER A 5 -1.50 -15.66 11.34
CA SER A 5 -2.36 -15.15 10.28
C SER A 5 -1.54 -14.41 9.22
N LEU A 6 -2.06 -14.32 7.99
CA LEU A 6 -1.43 -13.54 6.92
C LEU A 6 -1.12 -12.11 7.38
N GLN A 7 -2.04 -11.50 8.13
CA GLN A 7 -1.85 -10.16 8.67
C GLN A 7 -0.68 -10.10 9.66
N ASP A 8 -0.59 -11.05 10.60
CA ASP A 8 0.51 -11.11 11.57
C ASP A 8 1.87 -11.25 10.87
N GLN A 9 1.94 -11.98 9.75
CA GLN A 9 3.18 -12.12 8.96
C GLN A 9 3.56 -10.82 8.25
N VAL A 10 2.57 -10.06 7.75
CA VAL A 10 2.80 -8.73 7.15
C VAL A 10 3.21 -7.72 8.22
N ASP A 11 2.61 -7.78 9.40
CA ASP A 11 2.94 -6.91 10.53
C ASP A 11 4.37 -7.17 11.03
N ASP A 12 4.80 -8.43 11.09
CA ASP A 12 6.18 -8.82 11.41
C ASP A 12 7.19 -8.30 10.38
N ALA A 13 6.89 -8.38 9.09
CA ALA A 13 7.73 -7.80 8.05
C ALA A 13 7.77 -6.26 8.12
N THR A 14 6.63 -5.63 8.42
CA THR A 14 6.55 -4.17 8.59
C THR A 14 7.35 -3.72 9.81
N LEU A 15 7.35 -4.50 10.90
CA LEU A 15 8.15 -4.25 12.08
C LEU A 15 9.65 -4.26 11.73
N ASP A 16 10.14 -5.27 11.01
CA ASP A 16 11.55 -5.31 10.55
C ASP A 16 11.93 -4.04 9.80
N PHE A 17 11.07 -3.59 8.88
CA PHE A 17 11.27 -2.34 8.15
C PHE A 17 11.34 -1.13 9.10
N THR A 18 10.43 -1.01 10.07
CA THR A 18 10.47 0.08 11.05
C THR A 18 11.72 0.07 11.93
N LEU A 19 12.35 -1.10 12.10
CA LEU A 19 13.62 -1.28 12.82
C LEU A 19 14.84 -1.01 11.92
N GLY A 20 14.63 -0.66 10.66
CA GLY A 20 15.67 -0.37 9.67
C GLY A 20 16.19 -1.59 8.91
N ASP A 21 15.55 -2.76 9.06
CA ASP A 21 15.86 -3.97 8.30
C ASP A 21 14.95 -4.08 7.06
N SER A 22 15.19 -3.18 6.10
CA SER A 22 14.45 -3.16 4.83
C SER A 22 14.64 -4.44 4.02
N GLU A 23 15.84 -5.03 4.06
CA GLU A 23 16.12 -6.30 3.35
C GLU A 23 15.32 -7.47 3.94
N GLY A 24 15.29 -7.59 5.28
CA GLY A 24 14.50 -8.60 5.98
C GLY A 24 13.00 -8.46 5.72
N ALA A 25 12.49 -7.23 5.77
CA ALA A 25 11.10 -6.92 5.43
C ALA A 25 10.73 -7.36 4.01
N ILE A 26 11.55 -6.98 3.02
CA ILE A 26 11.33 -7.37 1.60
C ILE A 26 11.34 -8.88 1.45
N ALA A 27 12.29 -9.58 2.10
CA ALA A 27 12.39 -11.03 2.02
C ALA A 27 11.14 -11.73 2.59
N LYS A 28 10.64 -11.28 3.74
CA LYS A 28 9.40 -11.80 4.35
C LYS A 28 8.19 -11.52 3.48
N LEU A 29 8.03 -10.29 2.99
CA LEU A 29 6.92 -9.92 2.10
C LEU A 29 6.93 -10.72 0.79
N ARG A 30 8.11 -10.96 0.20
CA ARG A 30 8.26 -11.81 -0.97
C ARG A 30 7.83 -13.26 -0.71
N ALA A 31 8.22 -13.83 0.43
CA ALA A 31 7.78 -15.17 0.81
C ALA A 31 6.25 -15.27 0.98
N ILE A 32 5.62 -14.20 1.48
CA ILE A 32 4.15 -14.14 1.61
C ILE A 32 3.49 -14.10 0.23
N ILE A 33 3.94 -13.27 -0.71
CA ILE A 33 3.32 -13.17 -2.04
C ILE A 33 3.57 -14.43 -2.91
N ASP A 34 4.65 -15.17 -2.65
CA ASP A 34 4.93 -16.45 -3.32
C ASP A 34 3.88 -17.52 -2.96
N THR A 35 3.36 -17.50 -1.72
CA THR A 35 2.32 -18.42 -1.24
C THR A 35 0.90 -17.85 -1.39
N HIS A 36 0.76 -16.54 -1.32
CA HIS A 36 -0.49 -15.79 -1.38
C HIS A 36 -0.38 -14.61 -2.35
N PRO A 37 -0.41 -14.87 -3.67
CA PRO A 37 -0.21 -13.83 -4.68
C PRO A 37 -1.34 -12.80 -4.74
N ASP A 38 -2.48 -13.07 -4.10
CA ASP A 38 -3.62 -12.18 -3.94
C ASP A 38 -3.65 -11.45 -2.58
N ALA A 39 -2.59 -11.57 -1.78
CA ALA A 39 -2.47 -10.90 -0.49
C ALA A 39 -2.25 -9.39 -0.66
N PHE A 40 -3.33 -8.61 -0.79
CA PHE A 40 -3.27 -7.15 -0.87
C PHE A 40 -2.39 -6.51 0.23
N PRO A 41 -2.51 -6.88 1.53
CA PRO A 41 -1.68 -6.28 2.58
C PRO A 41 -0.18 -6.46 2.35
N ALA A 42 0.25 -7.60 1.80
CA ALA A 42 1.66 -7.86 1.51
C ALA A 42 2.17 -7.02 0.32
N TRP A 43 1.38 -6.90 -0.74
CA TRP A 43 1.73 -6.05 -1.88
C TRP A 43 1.76 -4.56 -1.52
N HIS A 44 0.83 -4.10 -0.68
CA HIS A 44 0.82 -2.73 -0.19
C HIS A 44 2.01 -2.44 0.73
N ALA A 45 2.32 -3.33 1.68
CA ALA A 45 3.52 -3.18 2.52
C ALA A 45 4.80 -3.17 1.69
N LEU A 46 4.92 -4.06 0.69
CA LEU A 46 6.08 -4.12 -0.20
C LEU A 46 6.25 -2.85 -1.03
N THR A 47 5.13 -2.23 -1.44
CA THR A 47 5.11 -0.92 -2.10
C THR A 47 5.73 0.16 -1.21
N GLU A 48 5.31 0.26 0.05
CA GLU A 48 5.80 1.29 0.97
C GLU A 48 7.28 1.09 1.32
N VAL A 49 7.72 -0.15 1.49
CA VAL A 49 9.14 -0.46 1.74
C VAL A 49 9.99 -0.03 0.55
N TYR A 50 9.65 -0.44 -0.68
CA TYR A 50 10.40 -0.02 -1.86
C TYR A 50 10.37 1.49 -2.09
N PHE A 51 9.23 2.14 -1.85
CA PHE A 51 9.12 3.59 -1.96
C PHE A 51 10.08 4.28 -0.99
N SER A 52 10.17 3.80 0.26
CA SER A 52 11.07 4.38 1.26
C SER A 52 12.54 4.19 0.92
N GLU A 53 12.89 3.06 0.29
CA GLU A 53 14.25 2.80 -0.22
C GLU A 53 14.56 3.56 -1.52
N ALA A 54 13.63 4.41 -1.99
CA ALA A 54 13.71 5.12 -3.26
C ALA A 54 13.85 4.22 -4.50
N ASP A 55 13.53 2.93 -4.38
CA ASP A 55 13.41 2.00 -5.51
C ASP A 55 12.02 2.15 -6.14
N TYR A 56 11.82 3.26 -6.84
CA TYR A 56 10.52 3.64 -7.38
C TYR A 56 10.04 2.73 -8.51
N ASP A 57 10.94 2.02 -9.19
CA ASP A 57 10.56 1.05 -10.21
C ASP A 57 9.99 -0.21 -9.54
N ALA A 58 10.65 -0.76 -8.51
CA ALA A 58 10.11 -1.89 -7.75
C ALA A 58 8.84 -1.51 -6.97
N ALA A 59 8.79 -0.30 -6.40
CA ALA A 59 7.61 0.22 -5.74
C ALA A 59 6.42 0.28 -6.71
N LEU A 60 6.63 0.72 -7.95
CA LEU A 60 5.57 0.78 -8.94
C LEU A 60 5.05 -0.61 -9.31
N GLU A 61 5.91 -1.59 -9.53
CA GLU A 61 5.49 -2.96 -9.88
C GLU A 61 4.63 -3.58 -8.77
N ALA A 62 5.05 -3.42 -7.51
CA ALA A 62 4.28 -3.84 -6.36
C ALA A 62 2.94 -3.09 -6.27
N ALA A 63 2.97 -1.77 -6.48
CA ALA A 63 1.80 -0.92 -6.36
C ALA A 63 0.74 -1.20 -7.44
N GLU A 64 1.17 -1.45 -8.67
CA GLU A 64 0.28 -1.84 -9.77
C GLU A 64 -0.37 -3.19 -9.51
N THR A 65 0.32 -4.10 -8.82
CA THR A 65 -0.25 -5.40 -8.42
C THR A 65 -1.27 -5.23 -7.29
N ALA A 66 -0.94 -4.48 -6.25
CA ALA A 66 -1.89 -4.13 -5.19
C ALA A 66 -3.14 -3.42 -5.75
N HIS A 67 -2.97 -2.48 -6.67
CA HIS A 67 -4.09 -1.76 -7.30
C HIS A 67 -4.96 -2.66 -8.20
N LYS A 68 -4.39 -3.70 -8.83
CA LYS A 68 -5.19 -4.70 -9.55
C LYS A 68 -6.07 -5.53 -8.60
N LEU A 69 -5.60 -5.78 -7.38
CA LEU A 69 -6.35 -6.50 -6.35
C LEU A 69 -7.45 -5.62 -5.75
N GLU A 70 -7.09 -4.40 -5.35
CA GLU A 70 -8.02 -3.44 -4.72
C GLU A 70 -7.93 -2.05 -5.40
N PRO A 71 -8.62 -1.84 -6.53
CA PRO A 71 -8.53 -0.59 -7.28
C PRO A 71 -9.18 0.61 -6.58
N GLU A 72 -10.09 0.35 -5.64
CA GLU A 72 -10.81 1.36 -4.86
C GLU A 72 -10.19 1.63 -3.48
N ASP A 73 -9.03 1.04 -3.15
CA ASP A 73 -8.34 1.37 -1.90
C ASP A 73 -7.69 2.76 -1.97
N VAL A 74 -7.92 3.57 -0.94
CA VAL A 74 -7.42 4.96 -0.87
C VAL A 74 -5.90 4.98 -0.71
N HIS A 75 -5.33 4.04 0.03
CA HIS A 75 -3.91 4.00 0.34
C HIS A 75 -3.10 3.70 -0.91
N ILE A 76 -3.47 2.68 -1.68
CA ILE A 76 -2.72 2.30 -2.88
C ILE A 76 -2.79 3.35 -3.99
N ASN A 77 -3.94 4.02 -4.15
CA ASN A 77 -4.05 5.16 -5.07
C ASN A 77 -3.17 6.34 -4.59
N THR A 78 -3.00 6.51 -3.28
CA THR A 78 -2.06 7.50 -2.72
C THR A 78 -0.60 7.11 -2.98
N SER A 79 -0.24 5.84 -2.77
CA SER A 79 1.11 5.33 -3.04
C SER A 79 1.48 5.45 -4.51
N LEU A 80 0.59 5.06 -5.44
CA LEU A 80 0.78 5.26 -6.88
C LEU A 80 0.98 6.73 -7.23
N SER A 81 0.17 7.63 -6.66
CA SER A 81 0.36 9.07 -6.84
C SER A 81 1.76 9.52 -6.42
N ARG A 82 2.24 9.09 -5.24
CA ARG A 82 3.58 9.44 -4.72
C ARG A 82 4.69 8.88 -5.60
N ILE A 83 4.58 7.62 -6.01
CA ILE A 83 5.55 6.96 -6.91
C ILE A 83 5.67 7.75 -8.22
N TRP A 84 4.56 8.14 -8.84
CA TRP A 84 4.60 8.90 -10.09
C TRP A 84 5.15 10.33 -9.93
N VAL A 85 4.99 10.96 -8.75
CA VAL A 85 5.68 12.22 -8.43
C VAL A 85 7.19 12.03 -8.45
N GLU A 86 7.70 11.01 -7.76
CA GLU A 86 9.14 10.74 -7.69
C GLU A 86 9.73 10.34 -9.05
N ARG A 87 8.93 9.68 -9.90
CA ARG A 87 9.31 9.36 -11.28
C ARG A 87 9.17 10.54 -12.26
N GLY A 88 8.60 11.67 -11.82
CA GLY A 88 8.43 12.88 -12.62
C GLY A 88 7.25 12.88 -13.60
N ASP A 89 6.37 11.88 -13.56
CA ASP A 89 5.16 11.81 -14.40
C ASP A 89 3.98 12.47 -13.66
N LYS A 90 3.84 13.77 -13.85
CA LYS A 90 2.81 14.58 -13.19
C LYS A 90 1.39 14.18 -13.59
N GLU A 91 1.19 13.75 -14.84
CA GLU A 91 -0.15 13.39 -15.33
C GLU A 91 -0.67 12.15 -14.60
N LYS A 92 0.17 11.12 -14.47
CA LYS A 92 -0.19 9.93 -13.70
C LYS A 92 -0.31 10.20 -12.21
N ALA A 93 0.58 11.03 -11.66
CA ALA A 93 0.47 11.44 -10.26
C ALA A 93 -0.89 12.09 -9.96
N GLU A 94 -1.30 13.06 -10.79
CA GLU A 94 -2.60 13.74 -10.65
C GLU A 94 -3.78 12.78 -10.83
N HIS A 95 -3.68 11.84 -11.76
CA HIS A 95 -4.70 10.80 -11.98
C HIS A 95 -4.99 9.99 -10.71
N TYR A 96 -3.96 9.32 -10.17
CA TYR A 96 -4.12 8.48 -8.97
C TYR A 96 -4.44 9.30 -7.73
N GLY A 97 -3.86 10.50 -7.59
CA GLY A 97 -4.17 11.41 -6.49
C GLY A 97 -5.63 11.88 -6.54
N ALA A 98 -6.21 12.08 -7.72
CA ALA A 98 -7.63 12.39 -7.86
C ALA A 98 -8.52 11.21 -7.49
N GLN A 99 -8.14 9.98 -7.86
CA GLN A 99 -8.85 8.77 -7.45
C GLN A 99 -8.87 8.62 -5.93
N ALA A 100 -7.71 8.75 -5.26
CA ALA A 100 -7.61 8.68 -3.81
C ALA A 100 -8.55 9.69 -3.11
N ARG A 101 -8.57 10.95 -3.59
CA ARG A 101 -9.48 11.98 -3.03
C ARG A 101 -10.96 11.65 -3.23
N MET A 102 -11.34 11.18 -4.42
CA MET A 102 -12.72 10.79 -4.70
C MET A 102 -13.17 9.62 -3.84
N LEU A 103 -12.30 8.62 -3.65
CA LEU A 103 -12.57 7.44 -2.82
C LEU A 103 -12.68 7.82 -1.35
N GLY A 104 -11.79 8.67 -0.83
CA GLY A 104 -11.88 9.20 0.54
C GLY A 104 -13.21 9.91 0.81
N TRP A 105 -13.65 10.80 -0.09
CA TRP A 105 -14.96 11.45 0.04
C TRP A 105 -16.13 10.46 -0.02
N LYS A 106 -16.05 9.45 -0.89
CA LYS A 106 -17.08 8.41 -1.00
C LYS A 106 -17.22 7.64 0.32
N ASP A 107 -16.13 7.41 1.04
CA ASP A 107 -16.16 6.70 2.33
C ASP A 107 -16.63 7.58 3.49
N GLU A 108 -16.24 8.86 3.53
CA GLU A 108 -16.79 9.85 4.47
C GLU A 108 -18.32 9.99 4.33
N LEU A 109 -18.85 9.96 3.11
CA LEU A 109 -20.30 10.06 2.86
C LEU A 109 -21.07 8.82 3.32
N LYS A 110 -20.45 7.64 3.33
CA LYS A 110 -21.07 6.41 3.88
C LYS A 110 -21.08 6.40 5.40
N SER A 111 -20.10 7.07 6.01
CA SER A 111 -19.90 7.17 7.45
C SER A 111 -19.86 8.64 7.87
N PRO A 112 -20.97 9.40 7.69
CA PRO A 112 -20.96 10.82 8.00
C PRO A 112 -20.60 11.03 9.48
N PRO A 113 -19.80 12.05 9.82
CA PRO A 113 -19.46 12.32 11.20
C PRO A 113 -20.75 12.49 12.01
N GLU A 114 -20.82 11.86 13.19
CA GLU A 114 -21.91 12.11 14.12
C GLU A 114 -22.00 13.62 14.34
N LYS A 115 -23.18 14.18 14.11
CA LYS A 115 -23.41 15.60 14.39
C LYS A 115 -23.20 15.77 15.89
N ASP A 116 -22.18 16.54 16.27
CA ASP A 116 -22.10 17.09 17.61
C ASP A 116 -23.31 18.02 17.77
N ASP A 117 -24.39 17.48 18.32
CA ASP A 117 -25.55 18.24 18.77
C ASP A 117 -25.08 19.15 19.91
N ILE A 118 -24.85 20.44 19.61
CA ILE A 118 -24.64 21.53 20.58
C ILE A 118 -25.97 22.23 20.86
#